data_AF-A0A959L1J8-F1
#
_entry.id   AF-A0A959L1J8-F1
#
_cell.length_a   1.000
_cell.length_b   1.000
_cell.length_c   1.000
_cell.angle_alpha   90.00
_cell.angle_beta   90.00
_cell.angle_gamma   90.00
#
_symmetry.space_group_name_H-M   'P 1'
#
loop_
_entity.id
_entity.type
_entity.pdbx_description
1 polymer ?
#
loop_
_entity_poly.entity_id
_entity_poly.type
_entity_poly.pdbx_seq_one_letter_code
_entity_poly.pdbx_strand_id
1 'polypeptide(L)'
;MENKREEANSIIKNHLMWSMGAGFIPVPIADFFAVGAVQLDMIRQLCNLYEVDYKDTEVKAMISSLTGSAIARLGARAIKFIPGVGSVIGGMTLAVLSGASTYALGEVFKKHFETGGTFLDFDPSRLKKVYDEMFEKGKVYARKIKKEQNLAEVELSRTKESSQSTPPQDDIKRLQDLGKLKEDGLITNDEFEVLKKKILSQ
;
A
#
# COMPACT_ATOMS: atom_id res chain seq x y z
N MET A 1 -5.30 27.53 -0.50
CA MET A 1 -4.15 26.62 -0.30
C MET A 1 -4.49 25.44 0.59
N GLU A 2 -5.14 25.65 1.74
CA GLU A 2 -5.51 24.57 2.67
C GLU A 2 -6.49 23.56 2.07
N ASN A 3 -7.52 24.02 1.36
CA ASN A 3 -8.47 23.14 0.65
C ASN A 3 -7.78 22.24 -0.41
N LYS A 4 -6.89 22.81 -1.26
CA LYS A 4 -6.12 22.03 -2.25
C LYS A 4 -5.23 20.97 -1.60
N ARG A 5 -4.66 21.25 -0.43
CA ARG A 5 -3.84 20.29 0.33
C ARG A 5 -4.65 19.09 0.83
N GLU A 6 -5.83 19.34 1.38
CA GLU A 6 -6.72 18.29 1.86
C GLU A 6 -7.21 17.42 0.71
N GLU A 7 -7.59 18.03 -0.41
CA GLU A 7 -8.02 17.33 -1.62
C GLU A 7 -6.90 16.47 -2.21
N ALA A 8 -5.68 17.01 -2.29
CA ALA A 8 -4.51 16.25 -2.73
C ALA A 8 -4.23 15.04 -1.81
N ASN A 9 -4.32 15.22 -0.49
CA ASN A 9 -4.16 14.11 0.46
C ASN A 9 -5.23 13.03 0.28
N SER A 10 -6.48 13.43 -0.02
CA SER A 10 -7.57 12.50 -0.31
C SER A 10 -7.31 11.69 -1.57
N ILE A 11 -6.89 12.35 -2.66
CA ILE A 11 -6.48 11.70 -3.91
C ILE A 11 -5.39 10.67 -3.63
N ILE A 12 -4.32 11.07 -2.94
CA ILE A 12 -3.19 10.18 -2.63
C ILE A 12 -3.64 8.98 -1.79
N LYS A 13 -4.43 9.21 -0.73
CA LYS A 13 -4.92 8.15 0.16
C LYS A 13 -5.80 7.15 -0.60
N ASN A 14 -6.68 7.62 -1.47
CA ASN A 14 -7.55 6.75 -2.25
C ASN A 14 -6.74 5.84 -3.19
N HIS A 15 -5.80 6.41 -3.94
CA HIS A 15 -4.96 5.64 -4.86
C HIS A 15 -3.99 4.71 -4.14
N LEU A 16 -3.49 5.12 -2.97
CA LEU A 16 -2.75 4.23 -2.08
C LEU A 16 -3.58 2.98 -1.77
N MET A 17 -4.83 3.14 -1.31
CA MET A 17 -5.70 1.99 -0.99
C MET A 17 -5.97 1.12 -2.22
N TRP A 18 -6.23 1.71 -3.38
CA TRP A 18 -6.40 0.97 -4.64
C TRP A 18 -5.14 0.20 -5.03
N SER A 19 -3.96 0.82 -4.90
CA SER A 19 -2.68 0.17 -5.20
C SER A 19 -2.34 -0.97 -4.24
N MET A 20 -2.80 -0.89 -2.98
CA MET A 20 -2.69 -1.99 -2.02
C MET A 20 -3.62 -3.16 -2.37
N GLY A 21 -4.80 -2.88 -2.95
CA GLY A 21 -5.78 -3.88 -3.36
C GLY A 21 -5.53 -4.52 -4.72
N ALA A 22 -4.73 -3.89 -5.58
CA ALA A 22 -4.43 -4.37 -6.93
C ALA A 22 -3.63 -5.68 -7.00
N GLY A 23 -3.14 -6.21 -5.86
CA GLY A 23 -2.37 -7.46 -5.79
C GLY A 23 -3.20 -8.76 -5.75
N PHE A 24 -4.45 -8.75 -6.22
CA PHE A 24 -5.35 -9.91 -6.23
C PHE A 24 -5.41 -10.66 -7.57
N ILE A 25 -4.66 -10.22 -8.59
CA ILE A 25 -4.58 -10.93 -9.87
C ILE A 25 -3.41 -11.91 -9.80
N PRO A 26 -3.60 -13.23 -10.06
CA PRO A 26 -2.55 -14.24 -9.98
C PRO A 26 -1.53 -14.17 -11.13
N VAL A 27 -1.18 -12.96 -11.59
CA VAL A 27 -0.21 -12.69 -12.66
C VAL A 27 0.70 -11.53 -12.20
N PRO A 28 1.91 -11.81 -11.69
CA PRO A 28 2.82 -10.80 -11.11
C PRO A 28 3.16 -9.62 -12.02
N ILE A 29 3.09 -9.80 -13.35
CA ILE A 29 3.31 -8.73 -14.33
C ILE A 29 2.09 -7.79 -14.42
N ALA A 30 0.88 -8.34 -14.33
CA ALA A 30 -0.36 -7.55 -14.38
C ALA A 30 -0.47 -6.61 -13.18
N ASP A 31 -0.03 -7.05 -12.00
CA ASP A 31 -0.02 -6.24 -10.78
C ASP A 31 0.83 -4.97 -10.93
N PHE A 32 1.99 -5.06 -11.60
CA PHE A 32 2.84 -3.89 -11.85
C PHE A 32 2.18 -2.88 -12.78
N PHE A 33 1.52 -3.35 -13.85
CA PHE A 33 0.78 -2.48 -14.77
C PHE A 33 -0.45 -1.86 -14.12
N ALA A 34 -1.17 -2.62 -13.29
CA ALA A 34 -2.32 -2.12 -12.54
C ALA A 34 -1.90 -1.00 -11.57
N VAL A 35 -0.82 -1.20 -10.81
CA VAL A 35 -0.26 -0.17 -9.92
C VAL A 35 0.22 1.04 -10.72
N GLY A 36 0.87 0.84 -11.86
CA GLY A 36 1.27 1.92 -12.76
C GLY A 36 0.06 2.74 -13.26
N ALA A 37 -1.04 2.08 -13.63
CA ALA A 37 -2.27 2.77 -14.04
C ALA A 37 -2.88 3.59 -12.89
N VAL A 38 -2.91 3.04 -11.68
CA VAL A 38 -3.36 3.75 -10.46
C VAL A 38 -2.47 4.98 -10.20
N GLN A 39 -1.16 4.86 -10.36
CA GLN A 39 -0.22 5.97 -10.18
C GLN A 39 -0.40 7.06 -11.25
N LEU A 40 -0.63 6.69 -12.51
CA LEU A 40 -0.88 7.64 -13.60
C LEU A 40 -2.18 8.43 -13.37
N ASP A 41 -3.26 7.75 -12.98
CA ASP A 41 -4.54 8.41 -12.69
C ASP A 41 -4.42 9.37 -11.49
N MET A 42 -3.74 8.94 -10.41
CA MET A 42 -3.45 9.79 -9.26
C MET A 42 -2.75 11.09 -9.66
N ILE A 43 -1.70 10.98 -10.49
CA ILE A 43 -0.92 12.14 -10.92
C ILE A 43 -1.75 13.03 -11.84
N ARG A 44 -2.60 12.46 -12.69
CA ARG A 44 -3.56 13.21 -13.52
C ARG A 44 -4.53 14.03 -12.67
N GLN A 45 -5.08 13.45 -11.60
CA GLN A 45 -5.96 14.17 -10.68
C GLN A 45 -5.21 15.28 -9.92
N LEU A 46 -3.96 15.04 -9.51
CA LEU A 46 -3.11 16.08 -8.92
C LEU A 46 -2.82 17.22 -9.92
N CYS A 47 -2.52 16.90 -11.18
CA CYS A 47 -2.31 17.90 -12.24
C CYS A 47 -3.55 18.80 -12.40
N ASN A 48 -4.74 18.21 -12.45
CA ASN A 48 -6.00 18.96 -12.54
C ASN A 48 -6.22 19.87 -11.32
N LEU A 49 -5.94 19.36 -10.11
CA LEU A 49 -6.12 20.11 -8.85
C LEU A 49 -5.19 21.32 -8.74
N TYR A 50 -3.94 21.17 -9.20
CA TYR A 50 -2.94 22.22 -9.19
C TYR A 50 -2.87 23.04 -10.49
N GLU A 51 -3.78 22.78 -11.44
CA GLU A 51 -3.86 23.50 -12.72
C GLU A 51 -2.56 23.41 -13.53
N VAL A 52 -1.93 22.22 -13.49
CA VAL A 52 -0.73 21.88 -14.28
C VAL A 52 -1.15 21.00 -15.45
N ASP A 53 -0.66 21.29 -16.66
CA ASP A 53 -0.93 20.46 -17.83
C ASP A 53 -0.36 19.05 -17.66
N TYR A 54 -1.23 18.04 -17.65
CA TYR A 54 -0.81 16.64 -17.61
C TYR A 54 -0.08 16.27 -18.90
N LYS A 55 1.16 15.78 -18.77
CA LYS A 55 1.95 15.30 -19.90
C LYS A 55 2.36 13.85 -19.70
N ASP A 56 1.76 12.96 -20.50
CA ASP A 56 1.85 11.52 -20.31
C ASP A 56 3.29 10.98 -20.35
N THR A 57 4.09 11.45 -21.31
CA THR A 57 5.48 11.01 -21.50
C THR A 57 6.36 11.42 -20.32
N GLU A 58 6.22 12.66 -19.86
CA GLU A 58 6.98 13.25 -18.75
C GLU A 58 6.62 12.58 -17.44
N VAL A 59 5.32 12.34 -17.19
CA VAL A 59 4.86 11.61 -16.01
C VAL A 59 5.43 10.20 -15.98
N LYS A 60 5.37 9.45 -17.10
CA LYS A 60 5.92 8.10 -17.18
C LYS A 60 7.43 8.07 -16.96
N ALA A 61 8.17 8.98 -17.57
CA ALA A 61 9.61 9.12 -17.37
C ALA A 61 9.94 9.42 -15.90
N MET A 62 9.14 10.28 -15.28
CA MET A 62 9.28 10.67 -13.88
C MET A 62 9.05 9.51 -12.92
N ILE A 63 7.93 8.79 -13.08
CA ILE A 63 7.63 7.57 -12.32
C ILE A 63 8.79 6.59 -12.47
N SER A 64 9.26 6.34 -13.70
CA SER A 64 10.38 5.43 -13.97
C SER A 64 11.66 5.86 -13.26
N SER A 65 12.00 7.16 -13.28
CA SER A 65 13.22 7.69 -12.66
C SER A 65 13.22 7.60 -11.13
N LEU A 66 12.06 7.77 -10.50
CA LEU A 66 11.88 7.73 -9.05
C LEU A 66 11.78 6.30 -8.54
N THR A 67 10.97 5.47 -9.21
CA THR A 67 10.72 4.08 -8.80
C THR A 67 11.79 3.09 -9.26
N GLY A 68 12.54 3.38 -10.33
CA GLY A 68 13.55 2.46 -10.88
C GLY A 68 14.61 2.03 -9.88
N SER A 69 15.04 2.93 -8.98
CA SER A 69 15.96 2.58 -7.88
C SER A 69 15.31 1.76 -6.77
N ALA A 70 14.02 1.96 -6.50
CA ALA A 70 13.29 1.15 -5.54
C ALA A 70 13.13 -0.28 -6.05
N ILE A 71 12.81 -0.44 -7.34
CA ILE A 71 12.75 -1.74 -8.02
C ILE A 71 14.11 -2.44 -8.00
N ALA A 72 15.21 -1.73 -8.28
CA ALA A 72 16.56 -2.30 -8.20
C ALA A 72 16.92 -2.81 -6.79
N ARG A 73 16.55 -2.05 -5.74
CA ARG A 73 16.74 -2.46 -4.33
C ARG A 73 15.88 -3.67 -3.96
N LEU A 74 14.67 -3.78 -4.52
CA LEU A 74 13.79 -4.94 -4.32
C LEU A 74 14.32 -6.18 -5.04
N GLY A 75 14.81 -6.04 -6.28
CA GLY A 75 15.44 -7.13 -7.04
C GLY A 75 16.67 -7.73 -6.35
N ALA A 76 17.50 -6.90 -5.72
CA ALA A 76 18.64 -7.37 -4.93
C ALA A 76 18.22 -8.16 -3.66
N ARG A 77 17.01 -7.90 -3.13
CA ARG A 77 16.44 -8.60 -1.97
C ARG A 77 15.55 -9.78 -2.35
N ALA A 78 15.23 -9.93 -3.64
CA ALA A 78 14.33 -10.95 -4.17
C ALA A 78 14.90 -12.38 -4.11
N ILE A 79 16.19 -12.55 -3.80
CA ILE A 79 16.86 -13.85 -3.61
C ILE A 79 16.20 -14.70 -2.49
N LYS A 80 15.38 -14.11 -1.61
CA LYS A 80 14.63 -14.83 -0.57
C LYS A 80 13.19 -15.25 -0.96
N PHE A 81 12.73 -15.01 -2.18
CA PHE A 81 11.40 -15.47 -2.66
C PHE A 81 11.47 -16.91 -3.20
N ILE A 82 11.93 -17.86 -2.38
CA ILE A 82 11.89 -19.29 -2.71
C ILE A 82 10.43 -19.78 -2.62
N PRO A 83 9.86 -20.41 -3.67
CA PRO A 83 8.52 -20.97 -3.60
C PRO A 83 8.45 -22.08 -2.55
N GLY A 84 7.52 -21.99 -1.60
CA GLY A 84 7.25 -23.03 -0.60
C GLY A 84 7.39 -22.57 0.86
N VAL A 85 8.31 -21.65 1.17
CA VAL A 85 8.50 -21.08 2.51
C VAL A 85 8.68 -19.57 2.38
N GLY A 86 7.58 -18.81 2.27
CA GLY A 86 7.64 -17.34 2.16
C GLY A 86 6.49 -16.66 1.41
N SER A 87 5.59 -17.40 0.77
CA SER A 87 4.52 -16.84 -0.07
C SER A 87 3.54 -15.94 0.70
N VAL A 88 3.37 -16.14 2.01
CA VAL A 88 2.48 -15.33 2.85
C VAL A 88 3.13 -13.99 3.22
N ILE A 89 4.43 -14.00 3.55
CA ILE A 89 5.23 -12.79 3.80
C ILE A 89 5.39 -11.96 2.50
N GLY A 90 5.42 -12.62 1.34
CA GLY A 90 5.55 -12.00 0.02
C GLY A 90 4.36 -11.11 -0.38
N GLY A 91 3.12 -11.58 -0.15
CA GLY A 91 1.90 -10.83 -0.53
C GLY A 91 1.66 -9.59 0.32
N MET A 92 1.97 -9.65 1.62
CA MET A 92 1.91 -8.48 2.50
C MET A 92 2.98 -7.44 2.15
N THR A 93 4.18 -7.91 1.83
CA THR A 93 5.26 -7.04 1.40
C THR A 93 4.88 -6.31 0.12
N LEU A 94 4.27 -6.98 -0.85
CA LEU A 94 3.91 -6.36 -2.12
C LEU A 94 2.80 -5.29 -1.97
N ALA A 95 1.72 -5.58 -1.23
CA ALA A 95 0.67 -4.59 -0.99
C ALA A 95 1.19 -3.35 -0.27
N VAL A 96 1.99 -3.52 0.80
CA VAL A 96 2.59 -2.41 1.54
C VAL A 96 3.57 -1.63 0.68
N LEU A 97 4.41 -2.30 -0.11
CA LEU A 97 5.37 -1.63 -1.00
C LEU A 97 4.68 -0.88 -2.14
N SER A 98 3.62 -1.45 -2.71
CA SER A 98 2.77 -0.81 -3.71
C SER A 98 2.14 0.47 -3.16
N GLY A 99 1.47 0.36 -2.00
CA GLY A 99 0.89 1.50 -1.30
C GLY A 99 1.94 2.57 -0.96
N ALA A 100 3.12 2.14 -0.48
CA ALA A 100 4.21 3.05 -0.16
C ALA A 100 4.77 3.79 -1.38
N SER A 101 4.90 3.10 -2.51
CA SER A 101 5.36 3.70 -3.76
C SER A 101 4.35 4.73 -4.29
N THR A 102 3.07 4.38 -4.29
CA THR A 102 1.99 5.28 -4.70
C THR A 102 1.91 6.51 -3.79
N TYR A 103 2.01 6.32 -2.47
CA TYR A 103 2.09 7.42 -1.51
C TYR A 103 3.27 8.35 -1.80
N ALA A 104 4.46 7.78 -1.98
CA ALA A 104 5.68 8.54 -2.19
C ALA A 104 5.64 9.37 -3.48
N LEU A 105 5.15 8.79 -4.58
CA LEU A 105 4.94 9.55 -5.82
C LEU A 105 3.93 10.68 -5.58
N GLY A 106 2.79 10.38 -4.98
CA GLY A 106 1.77 11.38 -4.68
C GLY A 106 2.31 12.57 -3.89
N GLU A 107 3.06 12.32 -2.82
CA GLU A 107 3.68 13.36 -2.00
C GLU A 107 4.75 14.18 -2.76
N VAL A 108 5.55 13.53 -3.61
CA VAL A 108 6.54 14.22 -4.46
C VAL A 108 5.86 15.20 -5.40
N PHE A 109 4.84 14.74 -6.14
CA PHE A 109 4.09 15.57 -7.07
C PHE A 109 3.31 16.68 -6.36
N LYS A 110 2.61 16.35 -5.27
CA LYS A 110 1.91 17.32 -4.43
C LYS A 110 2.85 18.43 -3.96
N LYS A 111 3.98 18.06 -3.37
CA LYS A 111 4.96 19.04 -2.87
C LYS A 111 5.55 19.89 -3.98
N HIS A 112 5.84 19.29 -5.14
CA HIS A 112 6.37 20.01 -6.30
C HIS A 112 5.38 21.04 -6.83
N PHE A 113 4.12 20.64 -7.03
CA PHE A 113 3.07 21.51 -7.54
C PHE A 113 2.64 22.60 -6.53
N GLU A 114 2.63 22.29 -5.23
CA GLU A 114 2.38 23.30 -4.18
C GLU A 114 3.41 24.43 -4.18
N THR A 115 4.64 24.14 -4.60
CA THR A 115 5.70 25.15 -4.73
C THR A 115 5.67 25.91 -6.06
N GLY A 116 4.64 25.67 -6.88
CA GLY A 116 4.50 26.27 -8.21
C GLY A 116 5.37 25.60 -9.28
N GLY A 117 5.94 24.43 -8.99
CA GLY A 117 6.77 23.69 -9.94
C GLY A 117 5.93 23.05 -11.04
N THR A 118 6.52 22.91 -12.23
CA THR A 118 5.91 22.20 -13.36
C THR A 118 6.78 21.02 -13.81
N PHE A 119 6.35 20.30 -14.84
CA PHE A 119 7.19 19.26 -15.46
C PHE A 119 8.53 19.78 -16.01
N LEU A 120 8.64 21.08 -16.32
CA LEU A 120 9.87 21.69 -16.85
C LEU A 120 10.95 21.88 -15.78
N ASP A 121 10.53 22.09 -14.53
CA ASP A 121 11.41 22.40 -13.39
C ASP A 121 11.68 21.17 -12.52
N PHE A 122 11.44 19.98 -13.08
CA PHE A 122 11.59 18.72 -12.37
C PHE A 122 13.07 18.35 -12.23
N ASP A 123 13.59 18.36 -11.01
CA ASP A 123 14.94 17.86 -10.68
C ASP A 123 14.86 16.44 -10.08
N PRO A 124 15.23 15.39 -10.84
CA PRO A 124 15.18 14.01 -10.37
C PRO A 124 16.05 13.77 -9.13
N SER A 125 17.16 14.47 -8.97
CA SER A 125 18.09 14.25 -7.85
C SER A 125 17.50 14.74 -6.53
N ARG A 126 16.89 15.92 -6.55
CA ARG A 126 16.20 16.48 -5.38
C ARG A 126 14.95 15.66 -5.05
N LEU A 127 14.17 15.31 -6.06
CA LEU A 127 12.88 14.65 -5.89
C LEU A 127 13.03 13.17 -5.52
N LYS A 128 14.16 12.54 -5.88
CA LYS A 128 14.53 11.21 -5.38
C LYS A 128 14.72 11.17 -3.87
N LYS A 129 15.32 12.19 -3.26
CA LYS A 129 15.48 12.24 -1.79
C LYS A 129 14.12 12.34 -1.10
N VAL A 130 13.25 13.21 -1.63
CA VAL A 130 11.87 13.35 -1.13
C VAL A 130 11.10 12.04 -1.31
N TYR A 131 11.25 11.39 -2.48
CA TYR A 131 10.64 10.09 -2.74
C TYR A 131 11.08 9.04 -1.73
N ASP A 132 12.39 8.85 -1.50
CA ASP A 132 12.92 7.86 -0.56
C ASP A 132 12.40 8.11 0.87
N GLU A 133 12.33 9.38 1.31
CA GLU A 133 11.76 9.76 2.61
C GLU A 133 10.26 9.42 2.71
N MET A 134 9.48 9.81 1.70
CA MET A 134 8.04 9.58 1.67
C MET A 134 7.71 8.11 1.46
N PHE A 135 8.58 7.33 0.84
CA PHE A 135 8.44 5.88 0.71
C PHE A 135 8.53 5.19 2.06
N GLU A 136 9.48 5.58 2.92
CA GLU A 136 9.58 5.05 4.28
C GLU A 136 8.34 5.39 5.12
N LYS A 137 7.86 6.65 5.04
CA LYS A 137 6.59 7.06 5.66
C LYS A 137 5.39 6.30 5.10
N GLY A 138 5.37 6.11 3.79
CA GLY A 138 4.34 5.37 3.05
C GLY A 138 4.23 3.92 3.49
N LYS A 139 5.36 3.24 3.79
CA LYS A 139 5.33 1.87 4.34
C LYS A 139 4.62 1.82 5.70
N VAL A 140 4.90 2.77 6.58
CA VAL A 140 4.24 2.85 7.89
C VAL A 140 2.75 3.10 7.71
N TYR A 141 2.40 4.05 6.83
CA TYR A 141 1.02 4.40 6.56
C TYR A 141 0.22 3.25 5.92
N ALA A 142 0.79 2.58 4.92
CA ALA A 142 0.19 1.41 4.28
C ALA A 142 0.03 0.23 5.25
N ARG A 143 1.00 -0.02 6.14
CA ARG A 143 0.86 -1.03 7.20
C ARG A 143 -0.29 -0.72 8.16
N LYS A 144 -0.44 0.56 8.55
CA LYS A 144 -1.54 0.99 9.41
C LYS A 144 -2.90 0.75 8.74
N ILE A 145 -3.05 1.18 7.48
CA ILE A 145 -4.27 0.96 6.69
C ILE A 145 -4.57 -0.55 6.57
N LYS A 146 -3.56 -1.37 6.29
CA LYS A 146 -3.74 -2.82 6.21
C LYS A 146 -4.15 -3.44 7.55
N LYS A 147 -3.56 -2.99 8.67
CA LYS A 147 -3.97 -3.43 10.01
C LYS A 147 -5.43 -3.06 10.29
N GLU A 148 -5.84 -1.83 9.96
CA GLU A 148 -7.23 -1.38 10.10
C GLU A 148 -8.19 -2.20 9.23
N GLN A 149 -7.84 -2.51 7.98
CA GLN A 149 -8.63 -3.35 7.08
C GLN A 149 -8.78 -4.79 7.62
N ASN A 150 -7.68 -5.41 8.07
CA ASN A 150 -7.72 -6.76 8.63
C ASN A 150 -8.57 -6.81 9.92
N LEU A 151 -8.47 -5.80 10.79
CA LEU A 151 -9.29 -5.70 12.00
C LEU A 151 -10.77 -5.55 11.65
N ALA A 152 -11.10 -4.71 10.68
CA ALA A 152 -12.47 -4.55 10.19
C ALA A 152 -13.02 -5.85 9.58
N GLU A 153 -12.20 -6.60 8.83
CA GLU A 153 -12.59 -7.91 8.25
C GLU A 153 -12.89 -8.96 9.35
N VAL A 154 -12.11 -8.97 10.43
CA VAL A 154 -12.36 -9.82 11.61
C VAL A 154 -13.67 -9.41 12.32
N GLU A 155 -13.97 -8.11 12.43
CA GLU A 155 -15.23 -7.62 13.02
C GLU A 155 -16.45 -7.88 12.15
N LEU A 156 -16.33 -7.71 10.83
CA LEU A 156 -17.36 -8.06 9.84
C LEU A 156 -17.62 -9.57 9.76
N SER A 157 -16.61 -10.40 10.02
CA SER A 157 -16.79 -11.85 10.15
C SER A 157 -17.57 -12.21 11.40
N ARG A 158 -17.26 -11.60 12.57
CA ARG A 158 -18.09 -11.70 13.80
C ARG A 158 -19.53 -11.21 13.60
N THR A 159 -19.68 -10.16 12.80
CA THR A 159 -20.88 -9.70 12.06
C THR A 159 -21.86 -10.79 11.63
N LYS A 160 -21.31 -11.64 10.76
CA LYS A 160 -22.04 -12.64 9.98
C LYS A 160 -22.18 -13.96 10.73
N GLU A 161 -21.30 -14.22 11.70
CA GLU A 161 -21.28 -15.44 12.52
C GLU A 161 -22.39 -15.47 13.60
N SER A 162 -22.98 -14.33 13.98
CA SER A 162 -24.10 -14.27 14.94
C SER A 162 -25.42 -14.88 14.40
N SER A 163 -25.49 -15.26 13.12
CA SER A 163 -26.72 -15.78 12.50
C SER A 163 -26.65 -17.26 12.04
N GLN A 164 -25.55 -17.98 12.26
CA GLN A 164 -25.48 -19.42 11.91
C GLN A 164 -24.70 -20.22 12.96
N SER A 165 -25.41 -21.04 13.73
CA SER A 165 -24.87 -22.01 14.68
C SER A 165 -24.59 -23.37 14.02
N THR A 166 -23.31 -23.70 13.75
CA THR A 166 -22.72 -25.07 13.81
C THR A 166 -21.17 -25.02 13.64
N PRO A 167 -20.38 -26.03 14.06
CA PRO A 167 -19.21 -25.87 14.95
C PRO A 167 -17.85 -26.17 14.25
N PRO A 168 -16.84 -26.70 14.96
CA PRO A 168 -15.53 -26.12 15.33
C PRO A 168 -14.53 -25.80 14.19
N GLN A 169 -14.93 -25.92 12.92
CA GLN A 169 -14.07 -25.58 11.79
C GLN A 169 -13.77 -24.08 11.69
N ASP A 170 -14.70 -23.23 12.14
CA ASP A 170 -14.58 -21.78 12.03
C ASP A 170 -13.53 -21.23 13.00
N ASP A 171 -13.49 -21.71 14.23
CA ASP A 171 -12.49 -21.30 15.22
C ASP A 171 -11.07 -21.74 14.83
N ILE A 172 -10.94 -22.91 14.19
CA ILE A 172 -9.64 -23.35 13.64
C ILE A 172 -9.17 -22.39 12.54
N LYS A 173 -10.07 -21.96 11.67
CA LYS A 173 -9.75 -21.00 10.59
C LYS A 173 -9.37 -19.64 11.16
N ARG A 174 -10.12 -19.14 12.16
CA ARG A 174 -9.81 -17.88 12.86
C ARG A 174 -8.47 -17.93 13.59
N LEU A 175 -8.13 -19.06 14.24
CA LEU A 175 -6.82 -19.26 14.88
C LEU A 175 -5.68 -19.29 13.86
N GLN A 176 -5.92 -19.88 12.67
CA GLN A 176 -4.95 -19.89 11.58
C GLN A 176 -4.71 -18.47 11.04
N ASP A 177 -5.75 -17.66 10.89
CA ASP A 177 -5.62 -16.27 10.44
C ASP A 177 -4.96 -15.39 11.51
N LEU A 178 -5.26 -15.62 12.79
CA LEU A 178 -4.56 -14.95 13.89
C LEU A 178 -3.06 -15.25 13.90
N GLY A 179 -2.69 -16.51 13.60
CA GLY A 179 -1.31 -16.94 13.50
C GLY A 179 -0.57 -16.21 12.38
N LYS A 180 -1.21 -16.07 11.21
CA LYS A 180 -0.68 -15.29 10.09
C LYS A 180 -0.44 -13.84 10.48
N LEU A 181 -1.39 -13.19 11.18
CA LEU A 181 -1.24 -11.79 11.61
C LEU A 181 -0.03 -11.57 12.54
N LYS A 182 0.27 -12.55 13.40
CA LYS A 182 1.43 -12.53 14.29
C LYS A 182 2.74 -12.78 13.52
N GLU A 183 2.77 -13.75 12.61
CA GLU A 183 3.92 -14.01 11.74
C GLU A 183 4.23 -12.82 10.82
N ASP A 184 3.19 -12.13 10.38
CA ASP A 184 3.23 -10.90 9.59
C ASP A 184 3.68 -9.67 10.42
N GLY A 185 3.83 -9.81 11.74
CA GLY A 185 4.24 -8.73 12.64
C GLY A 185 3.23 -7.57 12.72
N LEU A 186 1.97 -7.79 12.32
CA LEU A 186 0.89 -6.81 12.40
C LEU A 186 0.31 -6.69 13.81
N ILE A 187 0.40 -7.78 14.57
CA ILE A 187 0.03 -7.85 15.98
C ILE A 187 1.21 -8.35 16.81
N THR A 188 1.29 -7.88 18.05
CA THR A 188 2.33 -8.32 18.99
C THR A 188 2.03 -9.71 19.54
N ASN A 189 3.02 -10.34 20.17
CA ASN A 189 2.82 -11.61 20.87
C ASN A 189 1.74 -11.52 21.94
N ASP A 190 1.68 -10.39 22.66
CA ASP A 190 0.70 -10.17 23.71
C ASP A 190 -0.72 -9.99 23.16
N GLU A 191 -0.86 -9.22 22.06
CA GLU A 191 -2.14 -9.07 21.35
C GLU A 191 -2.65 -10.42 20.81
N PHE A 192 -1.75 -11.25 20.29
CA PHE A 192 -2.07 -12.59 19.80
C PHE A 192 -2.59 -13.52 20.90
N GLU A 193 -1.93 -13.56 22.06
CA GLU A 193 -2.35 -14.45 23.16
C GLU A 193 -3.71 -14.04 23.75
N VAL A 194 -4.00 -12.74 23.83
CA VAL A 194 -5.31 -12.23 24.28
C VAL A 194 -6.42 -12.66 23.32
N LEU A 195 -6.20 -12.49 22.02
CA LEU A 195 -7.18 -12.82 20.98
C LEU A 195 -7.38 -14.34 20.84
N LYS A 196 -6.31 -15.13 20.94
CA LYS A 196 -6.35 -16.60 20.92
C LYS A 196 -7.18 -17.16 22.08
N LYS A 197 -6.95 -16.67 23.31
CA LYS A 197 -7.74 -17.07 24.48
C LYS A 197 -9.22 -16.77 24.31
N LYS A 198 -9.54 -15.61 23.71
CA LYS A 198 -10.92 -15.18 23.47
C LYS A 198 -11.67 -16.06 22.47
N ILE A 199 -10.98 -16.58 21.45
CA ILE A 199 -11.56 -17.51 20.46
C ILE A 199 -11.78 -18.89 21.08
N LEU A 200 -10.83 -19.38 21.89
CA LEU A 200 -10.93 -20.70 22.54
C LEU A 200 -11.94 -20.74 23.69
N SER A 201 -12.44 -19.59 24.13
CA SER A 201 -13.43 -19.47 25.23
C SER A 201 -14.86 -19.19 24.76
N GLN A 202 -15.11 -19.09 23.45
CA GLN A 202 -16.46 -18.99 22.86
C GLN A 202 -17.08 -20.37 22.68
#